data_AF-A0A1F6EF14-F1
#
_entry.id   AF-A0A1F6EF14-F1
#
_cell.length_a   1.000
_cell.length_b   1.000
_cell.length_c   1.000
_cell.angle_alpha   90.00
_cell.angle_beta   90.00
_cell.angle_gamma   90.00
#
_symmetry.space_group_name_H-M   'P 1'
#
loop_
_entity.id
_entity.type
_entity.pdbx_description
1 polymer ?
#
loop_
_entity_poly.entity_id
_entity_poly.type
_entity_poly.pdbx_seq_one_letter_code
_entity_poly.pdbx_strand_id
1 'polypeptide(L)'
;MPEGIPSASKPTQEEVPQSNAPGFVKEFSRENNIEERTALAEKIRAERAEHSQERREQSELEKQVEHIEKQLDEYNNGSFLNKTKDYFKMRAVKESLGMAQAQKTEIEASIASRDPNRSGQDAIDTFYAKEKQRWVRTEYSKEDIKKLFTEEHLASLSVEDYALLMKRFPSEMVTHVTRQGVRDHTGMWEHTAGEGAFHNGFEKMLDDGALKSPLAIKFAENGKEETILEILRSKRSGELPKTREEALNVLDSYMRGGQGSYADKAAVHFAAEEVADHYYGSEKGNEIFIAYPSAFVGSQYHFSHGDIAPEKIGDQHNDAWVLSQEDHGMKLDAGLVFIPKDAQVDPKTGSRYEIGPDKKPLKNTAAVESLKQLTDSPKMPAYMQQIQERLGRLSTSEKLPSPSTWESELGNSNWDSYARKDVLEALLPIRDKIKEITGISDDRILSKLFDYRNAGNFGNAGNRHDERERQGNYERAIDSVLEESGTRFAEAKNTVSSEEYWSAYFSAHPDKKPSKIIFYSGGDPTKAMYEWKRAHGIDKRSADTSAGFVERKAMTAGEEVGAIRERADRFENLVRAIIEEKFPENQSVETMSESQSVETLDDEEELPPPFPPEDASIRRPPPPPMQ
;
A
#
# COMPACT_ATOMS: atom_id res chain seq x y z
N MET A 1 32.14 65.10 -0.98
CA MET A 1 32.56 64.41 -2.20
C MET A 1 31.61 63.25 -2.42
N PRO A 2 31.13 63.07 -3.65
CA PRO A 2 29.71 62.91 -3.93
C PRO A 2 29.25 61.46 -4.03
N GLU A 3 27.92 61.36 -4.06
CA GLU A 3 27.05 60.20 -4.25
C GLU A 3 27.65 59.09 -5.13
N GLY A 4 27.59 57.88 -4.59
CA GLY A 4 27.99 56.66 -5.27
C GLY A 4 27.14 56.45 -6.52
N ILE A 5 27.82 56.40 -7.65
CA ILE A 5 27.35 55.91 -8.94
C ILE A 5 26.72 54.51 -8.71
N PRO A 6 25.50 54.22 -9.24
CA PRO A 6 24.99 52.86 -9.21
C PRO A 6 25.94 51.98 -10.03
N SER A 7 26.60 51.04 -9.35
CA SER A 7 27.34 49.96 -10.00
C SER A 7 26.39 49.25 -10.96
N ALA A 8 26.73 49.24 -12.25
CA ALA A 8 26.09 48.41 -13.24
C ALA A 8 25.90 46.99 -12.67
N SER A 9 24.65 46.57 -12.56
CA SER A 9 24.28 45.21 -12.21
C SER A 9 25.00 44.27 -13.16
N LYS A 10 25.83 43.36 -12.59
CA LYS A 10 26.38 42.22 -13.32
C LYS A 10 25.23 41.52 -14.06
N PRO A 11 25.43 41.03 -15.31
CA PRO A 11 24.42 40.24 -15.97
C PRO A 11 24.13 39.03 -15.09
N THR A 12 22.89 38.93 -14.64
CA THR A 12 22.33 37.78 -13.94
C THR A 12 22.72 36.54 -14.75
N GLN A 13 23.34 35.55 -14.12
CA GLN A 13 23.57 34.26 -14.76
C GLN A 13 22.22 33.76 -15.28
N GLU A 14 22.06 33.70 -16.60
CA GLU A 14 20.86 33.12 -17.21
C GLU A 14 20.75 31.68 -16.72
N GLU A 15 19.75 31.41 -15.87
CA GLU A 15 19.46 30.06 -15.39
C GLU A 15 19.29 29.15 -16.62
N VAL A 16 20.05 28.05 -16.65
CA VAL A 16 19.96 27.08 -17.73
C VAL A 16 18.63 26.31 -17.55
N PRO A 17 17.72 26.32 -18.53
CA PRO A 17 16.48 25.55 -18.53
C PRO A 17 16.79 24.10 -18.19
N GLN A 18 16.17 23.58 -17.14
CA GLN A 18 16.30 22.19 -16.75
C GLN A 18 14.98 21.48 -16.96
N SER A 19 15.06 20.26 -17.51
CA SER A 19 13.87 19.43 -17.66
C SER A 19 13.50 18.76 -16.34
N ASN A 20 12.19 18.72 -16.05
CA ASN A 20 11.60 17.92 -14.98
C ASN A 20 11.46 16.42 -15.34
N ALA A 21 12.02 15.97 -16.47
CA ALA A 21 12.00 14.54 -16.81
C ALA A 21 12.85 13.72 -15.81
N PRO A 22 12.40 12.51 -15.44
CA PRO A 22 13.16 11.65 -14.53
C PRO A 22 14.48 11.19 -15.14
N GLY A 23 15.41 10.79 -14.27
CA GLY A 23 16.76 10.34 -14.65
C GLY A 23 16.76 9.25 -15.73
N PHE A 24 15.91 8.22 -15.57
CA PHE A 24 15.84 7.11 -16.53
C PHE A 24 15.36 7.53 -17.93
N VAL A 25 14.48 8.53 -18.07
CA VAL A 25 14.09 9.07 -19.39
C VAL A 25 15.21 9.90 -19.99
N LYS A 26 15.94 10.65 -19.16
CA LYS A 26 17.12 11.42 -19.60
C LYS A 26 18.24 10.50 -20.08
N GLU A 27 18.49 9.38 -19.39
CA GLU A 27 19.43 8.35 -19.81
C GLU A 27 19.00 7.69 -21.11
N PHE A 28 17.74 7.24 -21.19
CA PHE A 28 17.18 6.68 -22.42
C PHE A 28 17.37 7.60 -23.63
N SER A 29 17.06 8.88 -23.47
CA SER A 29 17.23 9.90 -24.51
C SER A 29 18.68 10.08 -24.94
N ARG A 30 19.64 10.01 -24.00
CA ARG A 30 21.08 10.09 -24.31
C ARG A 30 21.57 8.89 -25.10
N GLU A 31 21.05 7.70 -24.81
CA GLU A 31 21.45 6.45 -25.46
C GLU A 31 20.79 6.27 -26.82
N ASN A 32 19.51 6.63 -26.96
CA ASN A 32 18.69 6.26 -28.12
C ASN A 32 18.40 7.42 -29.07
N ASN A 33 18.46 8.68 -28.61
CA ASN A 33 18.03 9.86 -29.38
C ASN A 33 19.07 10.99 -29.33
N ILE A 34 20.37 10.65 -29.40
CA ILE A 34 21.48 11.60 -29.27
C ILE A 34 21.46 12.71 -30.34
N GLU A 35 21.06 12.38 -31.57
CA GLU A 35 21.01 13.35 -32.68
C GLU A 35 19.94 14.41 -32.43
N GLU A 36 18.70 14.00 -32.12
CA GLU A 36 17.61 14.94 -31.80
C GLU A 36 17.92 15.77 -30.56
N ARG A 37 18.56 15.16 -29.55
CA ARG A 37 19.01 15.85 -28.34
C ARG A 37 20.07 16.92 -28.66
N THR A 38 21.02 16.60 -29.52
CA THR A 38 22.09 17.53 -29.93
C THR A 38 21.53 18.67 -30.77
N ALA A 39 20.65 18.37 -31.73
CA ALA A 39 19.97 19.37 -32.55
C ALA A 39 19.14 20.34 -31.71
N LEU A 40 18.43 19.85 -30.68
CA LEU A 40 17.71 20.70 -29.73
C LEU A 40 18.66 21.63 -28.97
N ALA A 41 19.78 21.10 -28.45
CA ALA A 41 20.77 21.90 -27.72
C ALA A 41 21.40 22.98 -28.62
N GLU A 42 21.69 22.66 -29.88
CA GLU A 42 22.19 23.62 -30.87
C GLU A 42 21.15 24.70 -31.17
N LYS A 43 19.88 24.32 -31.35
CA LYS A 43 18.77 25.28 -31.55
C LYS A 43 18.66 26.27 -30.39
N ILE A 44 18.66 25.78 -29.15
CA ILE A 44 18.56 26.65 -27.96
C ILE A 44 19.78 27.58 -27.86
N ARG A 45 20.98 27.07 -28.17
CA ARG A 45 22.20 27.91 -28.20
C ARG A 45 22.14 28.98 -29.28
N ALA A 46 21.63 28.64 -30.47
CA ALA A 46 21.47 29.58 -31.58
C ALA A 46 20.48 30.70 -31.21
N GLU A 47 19.31 30.37 -30.68
CA GLU A 47 18.30 31.35 -30.24
C GLU A 47 18.84 32.29 -29.16
N ARG A 48 19.64 31.77 -28.22
CA ARG A 48 20.32 32.60 -27.21
C ARG A 48 21.42 33.48 -27.77
N ALA A 49 22.17 32.97 -28.75
CA ALA A 49 23.22 33.74 -29.41
C ALA A 49 22.61 34.91 -30.21
N GLU A 50 21.52 34.65 -30.94
CA GLU A 50 20.74 35.67 -31.66
C GLU A 50 20.23 36.75 -30.69
N HIS A 51 19.51 36.35 -29.62
CA HIS A 51 19.01 37.29 -28.62
C HIS A 51 20.14 38.09 -27.92
N SER A 52 21.28 37.44 -27.66
CA SER A 52 22.45 38.13 -27.08
C SER A 52 23.08 39.13 -28.05
N GLN A 53 23.05 38.85 -29.35
CA GLN A 53 23.50 39.76 -30.38
C GLN A 53 22.55 40.96 -30.50
N GLU A 54 21.23 40.73 -30.53
CA GLU A 54 20.22 41.79 -30.54
C GLU A 54 20.40 42.74 -29.33
N ARG A 55 20.67 42.21 -28.14
CA ARG A 55 20.98 43.05 -26.95
C ARG A 55 22.27 43.86 -27.09
N ARG A 56 23.28 43.36 -27.79
CA ARG A 56 24.50 44.13 -28.08
C ARG A 56 24.21 45.25 -29.06
N GLU A 57 23.47 44.95 -30.12
CA GLU A 57 23.03 45.94 -31.12
C GLU A 57 22.18 47.04 -30.48
N GLN A 58 21.26 46.68 -29.57
CA GLN A 58 20.51 47.62 -28.75
C GLN A 58 21.45 48.55 -27.95
N SER A 59 22.44 47.99 -27.24
CA SER A 59 23.38 48.79 -26.43
C SER A 59 24.26 49.71 -27.28
N GLU A 60 24.64 49.27 -28.50
CA GLU A 60 25.38 50.12 -29.43
C GLU A 60 24.51 51.25 -29.98
N LEU A 61 23.26 50.98 -30.34
CA LEU A 61 22.29 51.98 -30.77
C LEU A 61 21.97 52.98 -29.66
N GLU A 62 21.87 52.54 -28.40
CA GLU A 62 21.70 53.42 -27.24
C GLU A 62 22.85 54.43 -27.12
N LYS A 63 24.10 53.98 -27.25
CA LYS A 63 25.27 54.86 -27.25
C LYS A 63 25.28 55.81 -28.43
N GLN A 64 24.83 55.37 -29.61
CA GLN A 64 24.71 56.23 -30.79
C GLN A 64 23.64 57.30 -30.60
N VAL A 65 22.46 56.95 -30.08
CA VAL A 65 21.40 57.89 -29.75
C VAL A 65 21.90 58.93 -28.74
N GLU A 66 22.53 58.49 -27.64
CA GLU A 66 23.10 59.39 -26.62
C GLU A 66 24.15 60.35 -27.23
N HIS A 67 25.00 59.84 -28.14
CA HIS A 67 25.99 60.67 -28.83
C HIS A 67 25.34 61.73 -29.75
N ILE A 68 24.30 61.36 -30.51
CA ILE A 68 23.58 62.27 -31.41
C ILE A 68 22.79 63.30 -30.61
N GLU A 69 22.18 62.91 -29.49
CA GLU A 69 21.50 63.82 -28.57
C GLU A 69 22.48 64.86 -28.00
N LYS A 70 23.67 64.43 -27.57
CA LYS A 70 24.72 65.33 -27.11
C LYS A 70 25.17 66.32 -28.20
N GLN A 71 25.36 65.85 -29.44
CA GLN A 71 25.66 66.73 -30.57
C GLN A 71 24.55 67.76 -30.79
N LEU A 72 23.28 67.34 -30.70
CA LEU A 72 22.13 68.23 -30.88
C LEU A 72 22.06 69.30 -29.77
N ASP A 73 22.37 68.93 -28.52
CA ASP A 73 22.46 69.87 -27.39
C ASP A 73 23.60 70.89 -27.55
N GLU A 74 24.76 70.46 -28.05
CA GLU A 74 25.86 71.35 -28.39
C GLU A 74 25.46 72.37 -29.48
N TYR A 75 24.71 71.93 -30.51
CA TYR A 75 24.13 72.84 -31.52
C TYR A 75 23.07 73.79 -30.93
N ASN A 76 22.22 73.31 -30.03
CA ASN A 76 21.16 74.11 -29.41
C ASN A 76 21.70 75.18 -28.43
N ASN A 77 22.86 74.93 -27.81
CA ASN A 77 23.52 75.85 -26.87
C ASN A 77 24.50 76.85 -27.53
N GLY A 78 24.67 76.81 -28.86
CA GLY A 78 25.51 77.75 -29.61
C GLY A 78 24.91 79.16 -29.83
N SER A 79 25.78 80.13 -30.16
CA SER A 79 25.41 81.54 -30.44
C SER A 79 24.41 81.73 -31.59
N PHE A 80 23.53 82.73 -31.50
CA PHE A 80 22.42 83.03 -32.43
C PHE A 80 22.83 83.14 -33.91
N LEU A 81 24.04 83.62 -34.20
CA LEU A 81 24.59 83.74 -35.57
C LEU A 81 25.08 82.41 -36.18
N ASN A 82 25.37 81.38 -35.36
CA ASN A 82 25.75 80.04 -35.83
C ASN A 82 24.53 79.17 -36.13
N LYS A 83 23.39 79.42 -35.47
CA LYS A 83 22.14 78.67 -35.64
C LYS A 83 21.51 78.80 -37.03
N THR A 84 21.73 79.91 -37.73
CA THR A 84 21.16 80.17 -39.07
C THR A 84 21.98 79.55 -40.20
N LYS A 85 23.30 79.36 -40.02
CA LYS A 85 24.21 78.79 -41.03
C LYS A 85 24.22 77.25 -41.04
N ASP A 86 23.82 76.63 -39.93
CA ASP A 86 23.84 75.18 -39.73
C ASP A 86 22.43 74.52 -39.76
N TYR A 87 21.39 75.22 -40.25
CA TYR A 87 20.02 74.69 -40.31
C TYR A 87 19.91 73.33 -41.04
N PHE A 88 20.59 73.19 -42.18
CA PHE A 88 20.61 71.92 -42.93
C PHE A 88 21.37 70.81 -42.20
N LYS A 89 22.40 71.14 -41.43
CA LYS A 89 23.13 70.17 -40.60
C LYS A 89 22.30 69.74 -39.39
N MET A 90 21.65 70.69 -38.71
CA MET A 90 20.73 70.39 -37.61
C MET A 90 19.56 69.51 -38.08
N ARG A 91 19.02 69.78 -39.28
CA ARG A 91 17.98 68.94 -39.89
C ARG A 91 18.50 67.52 -40.16
N ALA A 92 19.70 67.37 -40.73
CA ALA A 92 20.31 66.07 -40.97
C ALA A 92 20.56 65.29 -39.66
N VAL A 93 21.03 65.96 -38.60
CA VAL A 93 21.25 65.36 -37.27
C VAL A 93 19.92 64.93 -36.62
N LYS A 94 18.85 65.72 -36.77
CA LYS A 94 17.51 65.35 -36.30
C LYS A 94 16.92 64.18 -37.08
N GLU A 95 17.12 64.13 -38.39
CA GLU A 95 16.71 63.01 -39.24
C GLU A 95 17.47 61.73 -38.85
N SER A 96 18.78 61.80 -38.59
CA SER A 96 19.55 60.64 -38.10
C SER A 96 19.14 60.19 -36.70
N LEU A 97 18.80 61.13 -35.80
CA LEU A 97 18.29 60.80 -34.47
C LEU A 97 16.95 60.05 -34.58
N GLY A 98 16.03 60.54 -35.42
CA GLY A 98 14.74 59.89 -35.65
C GLY A 98 14.89 58.48 -36.24
N MET A 99 15.84 58.28 -37.16
CA MET A 99 16.16 56.95 -37.70
C MET A 99 16.74 56.02 -36.63
N ALA A 100 17.70 56.48 -35.83
CA ALA A 100 18.32 55.69 -34.75
C ALA A 100 17.31 55.34 -33.64
N GLN A 101 16.43 56.28 -33.27
CA GLN A 101 15.36 56.04 -32.29
C GLN A 101 14.30 55.06 -32.83
N ALA A 102 13.95 55.13 -34.12
CA ALA A 102 13.06 54.16 -34.75
C ALA A 102 13.66 52.75 -34.75
N GLN A 103 14.94 52.61 -35.14
CA GLN A 103 15.65 51.33 -35.10
C GLN A 103 15.79 50.77 -33.68
N LYS A 104 16.09 51.63 -32.69
CA LYS A 104 16.13 51.24 -31.28
C LYS A 104 14.79 50.69 -30.82
N THR A 105 13.69 51.37 -31.15
CA THR A 105 12.33 50.96 -30.76
C THR A 105 11.95 49.61 -31.41
N GLU A 106 12.36 49.36 -32.65
CA GLU A 106 12.12 48.11 -33.35
C GLU A 106 12.87 46.93 -32.70
N ILE A 107 14.15 47.11 -32.36
CA ILE A 107 14.95 46.09 -31.66
C ILE A 107 14.43 45.87 -30.24
N GLU A 108 14.04 46.93 -29.52
CA GLU A 108 13.41 46.83 -28.20
C GLU A 108 12.11 46.02 -28.24
N ALA A 109 11.26 46.25 -29.26
CA ALA A 109 10.04 45.49 -29.45
C ALA A 109 10.33 44.01 -29.81
N SER A 110 11.35 43.74 -30.63
CA SER A 110 11.78 42.37 -30.97
C SER A 110 12.23 41.61 -29.72
N ILE A 111 13.15 42.19 -28.94
CA ILE A 111 13.68 41.62 -27.69
C ILE A 111 12.54 41.43 -26.67
N ALA A 112 11.68 42.43 -26.47
CA ALA A 112 10.57 42.32 -25.52
C ALA A 112 9.55 41.25 -25.91
N SER A 113 9.41 40.94 -27.21
CA SER A 113 8.49 39.91 -27.72
C SER A 113 9.04 38.49 -27.62
N ARG A 114 10.35 38.30 -27.37
CA ARG A 114 11.03 37.00 -27.37
C ARG A 114 11.73 36.77 -26.04
N ASP A 115 11.22 35.81 -25.26
CA ASP A 115 11.96 35.27 -24.11
C ASP A 115 12.63 33.94 -24.50
N PRO A 116 13.93 33.93 -24.82
CA PRO A 116 14.63 32.71 -25.23
C PRO A 116 14.75 31.67 -24.11
N ASN A 117 14.61 32.06 -22.84
CA ASN A 117 14.60 31.11 -21.73
C ASN A 117 13.27 30.37 -21.67
N ARG A 118 12.15 31.09 -21.82
CA ARG A 118 10.83 30.47 -21.94
C ARG A 118 10.73 29.59 -23.18
N SER A 119 11.16 30.09 -24.34
CA SER A 119 11.14 29.31 -25.58
C SER A 119 12.02 28.06 -25.50
N GLY A 120 13.20 28.17 -24.89
CA GLY A 120 14.08 27.04 -24.62
C GLY A 120 13.46 26.02 -23.66
N GLN A 121 12.78 26.48 -22.61
CA GLN A 121 12.06 25.59 -21.68
C GLN A 121 10.90 24.86 -22.37
N ASP A 122 10.07 25.57 -23.14
CA ASP A 122 8.96 24.97 -23.90
C ASP A 122 9.47 23.92 -24.90
N ALA A 123 10.60 24.19 -25.55
CA ALA A 123 11.24 23.25 -26.48
C ALA A 123 11.78 22.00 -25.76
N ILE A 124 12.38 22.16 -24.58
CA ILE A 124 12.84 21.07 -23.71
C ILE A 124 11.66 20.23 -23.23
N ASP A 125 10.59 20.86 -22.75
CA ASP A 125 9.42 20.15 -22.24
C ASP A 125 8.70 19.38 -23.36
N THR A 126 8.59 19.98 -24.54
CA THR A 126 8.06 19.31 -25.74
C THR A 126 8.91 18.11 -26.13
N PHE A 127 10.24 18.24 -26.10
CA PHE A 127 11.14 17.14 -26.40
C PHE A 127 10.97 15.99 -25.40
N TYR A 128 11.04 16.26 -24.09
CA TYR A 128 10.92 15.21 -23.09
C TYR A 128 9.51 14.62 -23.00
N ALA A 129 8.45 15.35 -23.38
CA ALA A 129 7.13 14.76 -23.54
C ALA A 129 7.11 13.65 -24.62
N LYS A 130 7.82 13.86 -25.73
CA LYS A 130 8.00 12.83 -26.77
C LYS A 130 8.88 11.68 -26.29
N GLU A 131 9.96 11.97 -25.57
CA GLU A 131 10.86 10.94 -25.02
C GLU A 131 10.14 10.04 -24.02
N LYS A 132 9.25 10.59 -23.17
CA LYS A 132 8.39 9.80 -22.28
C LYS A 132 7.50 8.83 -23.06
N GLN A 133 6.92 9.25 -24.18
CA GLN A 133 6.11 8.37 -25.03
C GLN A 133 6.94 7.28 -25.72
N ARG A 134 8.14 7.62 -26.20
CA ARG A 134 9.08 6.65 -26.78
C ARG A 134 9.49 5.62 -25.74
N TRP A 135 9.92 6.06 -24.56
CA TRP A 135 10.29 5.21 -23.42
C TRP A 135 9.24 4.15 -23.11
N VAL A 136 7.97 4.54 -22.96
CA VAL A 136 6.87 3.62 -22.62
C VAL A 136 6.65 2.54 -23.69
N ARG A 137 6.91 2.86 -24.96
CA ARG A 137 6.68 1.98 -26.11
C ARG A 137 7.86 1.07 -26.42
N THR A 138 9.07 1.42 -25.96
CA THR A 138 10.25 0.60 -26.17
C THR A 138 10.15 -0.71 -25.38
N GLU A 139 10.48 -1.83 -26.04
CA GLU A 139 10.61 -3.13 -25.39
C GLU A 139 11.61 -3.08 -24.24
N TYR A 140 11.45 -3.96 -23.25
CA TYR A 140 12.35 -4.04 -22.10
C TYR A 140 13.06 -5.39 -22.05
N SER A 141 14.23 -5.40 -21.43
CA SER A 141 15.04 -6.58 -21.14
C SER A 141 15.03 -6.92 -19.64
N LYS A 142 15.54 -8.09 -19.26
CA LYS A 142 15.76 -8.43 -17.84
C LYS A 142 16.76 -7.48 -17.19
N GLU A 143 17.75 -7.02 -17.96
CA GLU A 143 18.79 -6.09 -17.55
C GLU A 143 18.23 -4.69 -17.26
N ASP A 144 17.25 -4.23 -18.06
CA ASP A 144 16.49 -3.00 -17.75
C ASP A 144 15.83 -3.11 -16.37
N ILE A 145 15.15 -4.24 -16.09
CA ILE A 145 14.49 -4.47 -14.79
C ILE A 145 15.52 -4.49 -13.66
N LYS A 146 16.61 -5.26 -13.79
CA LYS A 146 17.68 -5.33 -12.78
C LYS A 146 18.29 -3.96 -12.47
N LYS A 147 18.42 -3.09 -13.47
CA LYS A 147 18.96 -1.73 -13.32
C LYS A 147 17.98 -0.77 -12.64
N LEU A 148 16.69 -0.84 -12.99
CA LEU A 148 15.69 0.16 -12.62
C LEU A 148 14.79 -0.25 -11.44
N PHE A 149 14.73 -1.53 -11.12
CA PHE A 149 13.95 -2.04 -9.98
C PHE A 149 14.90 -2.45 -8.87
N THR A 150 15.77 -1.52 -8.46
CA THR A 150 16.55 -1.62 -7.23
C THR A 150 15.85 -0.84 -6.12
N GLU A 151 16.14 -1.16 -4.86
CA GLU A 151 15.56 -0.43 -3.72
C GLU A 151 15.87 1.06 -3.79
N GLU A 152 17.13 1.41 -4.05
CA GLU A 152 17.61 2.79 -4.09
C GLU A 152 16.92 3.58 -5.21
N HIS A 153 16.79 2.98 -6.39
CA HIS A 153 16.16 3.67 -7.51
C HIS A 153 14.68 3.88 -7.24
N LEU A 154 13.92 2.85 -6.85
CA LEU A 154 12.49 2.96 -6.57
C LEU A 154 12.20 3.94 -5.41
N ALA A 155 13.03 3.91 -4.36
CA ALA A 155 12.95 4.85 -3.24
C ALA A 155 13.13 6.30 -3.68
N SER A 156 13.99 6.55 -4.67
CA SER A 156 14.27 7.92 -5.16
C SER A 156 13.16 8.53 -6.02
N LEU A 157 12.19 7.73 -6.49
CA LEU A 157 11.16 8.21 -7.41
C LEU A 157 10.01 8.90 -6.68
N SER A 158 9.49 9.95 -7.32
CA SER A 158 8.15 10.50 -7.04
C SER A 158 7.06 9.50 -7.43
N VAL A 159 5.82 9.72 -6.97
CA VAL A 159 4.67 8.88 -7.36
C VAL A 159 4.47 8.91 -8.88
N GLU A 160 4.61 10.07 -9.51
CA GLU A 160 4.43 10.26 -10.95
C GLU A 160 5.53 9.57 -11.77
N ASP A 161 6.79 9.66 -11.32
CA ASP A 161 7.92 9.01 -11.99
C ASP A 161 7.90 7.50 -11.80
N TYR A 162 7.44 7.03 -10.63
CA TYR A 162 7.20 5.61 -10.36
C TYR A 162 6.11 5.05 -11.28
N ALA A 163 4.99 5.76 -11.43
CA ALA A 163 3.93 5.38 -12.35
C ALA A 163 4.43 5.39 -13.81
N LEU A 164 5.24 6.37 -14.21
CA LEU A 164 5.85 6.42 -15.54
C LEU A 164 6.83 5.26 -15.78
N LEU A 165 7.61 4.87 -14.77
CA LEU A 165 8.45 3.67 -14.85
C LEU A 165 7.58 2.44 -15.10
N MET A 166 6.56 2.21 -14.28
CA MET A 166 5.67 1.06 -14.34
C MET A 166 4.93 0.91 -15.67
N LYS A 167 4.67 1.99 -16.41
CA LYS A 167 4.07 1.93 -17.76
C LYS A 167 4.88 1.12 -18.78
N ARG A 168 6.22 1.02 -18.61
CA ARG A 168 7.08 0.29 -19.56
C ARG A 168 7.13 -1.22 -19.26
N PHE A 169 7.03 -1.60 -18.00
CA PHE A 169 7.35 -2.93 -17.45
C PHE A 169 6.10 -3.73 -17.02
N PRO A 170 6.22 -5.00 -16.61
CA PRO A 170 5.11 -5.75 -16.02
C PRO A 170 4.47 -5.00 -14.85
N SER A 171 3.14 -4.94 -14.85
CA SER A 171 2.32 -4.15 -13.93
C SER A 171 1.92 -4.90 -12.67
N GLU A 172 2.18 -6.20 -12.61
CA GLU A 172 1.86 -7.02 -11.46
C GLU A 172 2.47 -6.45 -10.19
N MET A 173 1.71 -6.49 -9.10
CA MET A 173 2.16 -6.06 -7.78
C MET A 173 1.91 -7.16 -6.76
N VAL A 174 2.82 -7.24 -5.79
CA VAL A 174 2.61 -7.98 -4.56
C VAL A 174 2.31 -6.98 -3.44
N THR A 175 1.44 -7.34 -2.52
CA THR A 175 0.98 -6.43 -1.48
C THR A 175 1.06 -7.06 -0.09
N HIS A 176 1.26 -6.20 0.90
CA HIS A 176 1.25 -6.56 2.30
C HIS A 176 0.31 -5.61 3.04
N VAL A 177 -0.82 -6.13 3.49
CA VAL A 177 -1.74 -5.39 4.38
C VAL A 177 -1.14 -5.31 5.78
N THR A 178 -1.25 -4.14 6.40
CA THR A 178 -0.71 -3.89 7.73
C THR A 178 -1.73 -4.23 8.80
N ARG A 179 -1.25 -4.49 10.02
CA ARG A 179 -2.12 -4.61 11.19
C ARG A 179 -2.15 -3.29 11.96
N GLN A 180 -2.85 -2.29 11.44
CA GLN A 180 -3.10 -1.02 12.11
C GLN A 180 -4.56 -0.98 12.59
N GLY A 181 -4.77 -0.58 13.84
CA GLY A 181 -6.09 -0.54 14.46
C GLY A 181 -6.52 -1.87 15.06
N VAL A 182 -7.82 -2.05 15.26
CA VAL A 182 -8.37 -3.26 15.87
C VAL A 182 -8.54 -4.34 14.83
N ARG A 183 -8.08 -5.56 15.11
CA ARG A 183 -8.34 -6.73 14.27
C ARG A 183 -9.79 -7.20 14.39
N ASP A 184 -10.68 -6.59 13.62
CA ASP A 184 -12.13 -6.77 13.70
C ASP A 184 -12.70 -7.87 12.79
N HIS A 185 -11.87 -8.46 11.92
CA HIS A 185 -12.28 -9.54 11.03
C HIS A 185 -11.15 -10.53 10.73
N THR A 186 -11.53 -11.78 10.48
CA THR A 186 -10.61 -12.88 10.11
C THR A 186 -11.32 -13.80 9.11
N GLY A 187 -10.94 -13.71 7.84
CA GLY A 187 -11.66 -14.35 6.72
C GLY A 187 -11.60 -15.88 6.67
N MET A 188 -10.84 -16.51 7.59
CA MET A 188 -10.76 -17.97 7.74
C MET A 188 -10.36 -18.37 9.17
N TRP A 189 -10.78 -19.57 9.60
CA TRP A 189 -10.62 -20.04 10.98
C TRP A 189 -9.16 -20.27 11.38
N GLU A 190 -8.27 -20.65 10.44
CA GLU A 190 -6.84 -20.77 10.71
C GLU A 190 -6.15 -19.40 10.90
N HIS A 191 -6.81 -18.29 10.56
CA HIS A 191 -6.22 -16.94 10.53
C HIS A 191 -6.78 -16.04 11.63
N THR A 192 -7.03 -16.59 12.81
CA THR A 192 -7.66 -15.88 13.95
C THR A 192 -6.65 -15.21 14.91
N ALA A 193 -5.35 -15.37 14.68
CA ALA A 193 -4.31 -14.87 15.57
C ALA A 193 -4.33 -13.34 15.79
N GLY A 194 -4.66 -12.92 17.01
CA GLY A 194 -4.74 -11.52 17.41
C GLY A 194 -6.06 -10.83 17.08
N GLU A 195 -7.12 -11.59 16.76
CA GLU A 195 -8.50 -11.10 16.64
C GLU A 195 -8.93 -10.35 17.92
N GLY A 196 -9.59 -9.21 17.73
CA GLY A 196 -10.07 -8.35 18.82
C GLY A 196 -8.97 -7.59 19.57
N ALA A 197 -7.70 -7.72 19.18
CA ALA A 197 -6.63 -6.90 19.72
C ALA A 197 -6.38 -5.66 18.86
N PHE A 198 -5.96 -4.58 19.53
CA PHE A 198 -5.44 -3.38 18.86
C PHE A 198 -3.97 -3.57 18.51
N HIS A 199 -3.61 -3.21 17.28
CA HIS A 199 -2.26 -3.30 16.74
C HIS A 199 -1.82 -1.96 16.16
N ASN A 200 -0.54 -1.62 16.31
CA ASN A 200 0.09 -0.43 15.73
C ASN A 200 1.13 -0.82 14.67
N GLY A 201 0.81 -1.84 13.88
CA GLY A 201 1.74 -2.49 12.96
C GLY A 201 2.30 -1.53 11.91
N PHE A 202 1.49 -0.60 11.39
CA PHE A 202 1.98 0.39 10.44
C PHE A 202 2.93 1.40 11.09
N GLU A 203 2.61 1.91 12.28
CA GLU A 203 3.54 2.79 13.03
C GLU A 203 4.89 2.13 13.29
N LYS A 204 4.91 0.85 13.67
CA LYS A 204 6.16 0.08 13.85
C LYS A 204 6.95 -0.05 12.54
N MET A 205 6.28 -0.26 11.41
CA MET A 205 6.94 -0.29 10.10
C MET A 205 7.54 1.08 9.75
N LEU A 206 6.85 2.18 10.09
CA LEU A 206 7.36 3.54 9.89
C LEU A 206 8.59 3.83 10.75
N ASP A 207 8.63 3.33 11.99
CA ASP A 207 9.81 3.44 12.87
C ASP A 207 11.03 2.73 12.28
N ASP A 208 10.82 1.58 11.65
CA ASP A 208 11.86 0.78 11.01
C ASP A 208 12.25 1.30 9.61
N GLY A 209 11.36 2.00 8.91
CA GLY A 209 11.51 2.37 7.51
C GLY A 209 11.48 1.19 6.53
N ALA A 210 11.19 -0.02 7.03
CA ALA A 210 11.24 -1.26 6.25
C ALA A 210 10.18 -2.28 6.69
N LEU A 211 9.76 -3.10 5.74
CA LEU A 211 8.93 -4.28 5.97
C LEU A 211 9.83 -5.49 6.25
N LYS A 212 9.68 -6.09 7.43
CA LYS A 212 10.52 -7.20 7.93
C LYS A 212 9.72 -8.48 8.08
N SER A 213 10.39 -9.62 8.01
CA SER A 213 9.78 -10.92 8.31
C SER A 213 9.45 -11.07 9.80
N PRO A 214 8.54 -11.97 10.19
CA PRO A 214 8.22 -12.22 11.59
C PRO A 214 9.45 -12.54 12.46
N LEU A 215 10.40 -13.32 11.93
CA LEU A 215 11.64 -13.65 12.63
C LEU A 215 12.54 -12.41 12.82
N ALA A 216 12.68 -11.59 11.78
CA ALA A 216 13.46 -10.35 11.84
C ALA A 216 12.88 -9.36 12.87
N ILE A 217 11.55 -9.23 12.92
CA ILE A 217 10.86 -8.42 13.93
C ILE A 217 11.19 -8.94 15.34
N LYS A 218 11.07 -10.25 15.58
CA LYS A 218 11.39 -10.85 16.88
C LYS A 218 12.84 -10.65 17.28
N PHE A 219 13.78 -10.78 16.34
CA PHE A 219 15.19 -10.48 16.59
C PHE A 219 15.42 -9.02 16.97
N ALA A 220 14.71 -8.08 16.35
CA ALA A 220 14.81 -6.66 16.70
C ALA A 220 14.18 -6.35 18.07
N GLU A 221 13.04 -6.96 18.39
CA GLU A 221 12.31 -6.70 19.64
C GLU A 221 12.94 -7.39 20.87
N ASN A 222 13.35 -8.66 20.73
CA ASN A 222 13.77 -9.50 21.86
C ASN A 222 15.27 -9.82 21.86
N GLY A 223 15.98 -9.55 20.77
CA GLY A 223 17.34 -10.06 20.55
C GLY A 223 17.36 -11.52 20.08
N LYS A 224 18.49 -11.94 19.51
CA LYS A 224 18.64 -13.26 18.88
C LYS A 224 18.48 -14.42 19.86
N GLU A 225 19.12 -14.33 21.02
CA GLU A 225 19.13 -15.41 22.01
C GLU A 225 17.73 -15.70 22.57
N GLU A 226 17.01 -14.68 23.09
CA GLU A 226 15.67 -14.88 23.64
C GLU A 226 14.67 -15.32 22.55
N THR A 227 14.81 -14.82 21.33
CA THR A 227 13.98 -15.30 20.20
C THR A 227 14.21 -16.78 19.93
N ILE A 228 15.46 -17.23 19.96
CA ILE A 228 15.80 -18.64 19.75
C ILE A 228 15.29 -19.50 20.91
N LEU A 229 15.40 -19.03 22.15
CA LEU A 229 14.79 -19.70 23.30
C LEU A 229 13.27 -19.79 23.17
N GLU A 230 12.60 -18.74 22.68
CA GLU A 230 11.15 -18.75 22.40
C GLU A 230 10.79 -19.81 21.34
N ILE A 231 11.60 -19.95 20.29
CA ILE A 231 11.41 -20.99 19.25
C ILE A 231 11.56 -22.39 19.83
N LEU A 232 12.52 -22.59 20.74
CA LEU A 232 12.79 -23.88 21.37
C LEU A 232 11.73 -24.28 22.41
N ARG A 233 10.96 -23.32 22.96
CA ARG A 233 9.91 -23.62 23.94
C ARG A 233 8.83 -24.51 23.35
N SER A 234 8.41 -25.49 24.14
CA SER A 234 7.27 -26.34 23.81
C SER A 234 6.01 -25.49 23.65
N LYS A 235 5.33 -25.60 22.49
CA LYS A 235 4.04 -24.94 22.27
C LYS A 235 2.95 -25.39 23.24
N ARG A 236 3.09 -26.57 23.87
CA ARG A 236 2.08 -27.15 24.78
C ARG A 236 2.31 -26.75 26.24
N SER A 237 3.55 -26.79 26.72
CA SER A 237 3.88 -26.49 28.12
C SER A 237 4.45 -25.09 28.32
N GLY A 238 4.94 -24.42 27.27
CA GLY A 238 5.67 -23.16 27.36
C GLY A 238 7.08 -23.30 27.97
N GLU A 239 7.47 -24.51 28.36
CA GLU A 239 8.76 -24.80 28.97
C GLU A 239 9.85 -25.00 27.90
N LEU A 240 11.09 -24.70 28.28
CA LEU A 240 12.25 -25.03 27.46
C LEU A 240 12.50 -26.56 27.44
N PRO A 241 13.16 -27.08 26.40
CA PRO A 241 13.64 -28.47 26.38
C PRO A 241 14.47 -28.79 27.62
N LYS A 242 14.41 -30.03 28.12
CA LYS A 242 15.17 -30.45 29.31
C LYS A 242 16.56 -30.97 28.96
N THR A 243 16.74 -31.43 27.73
CA THR A 243 17.99 -32.02 27.25
C THR A 243 18.44 -31.39 25.94
N ARG A 244 19.75 -31.51 25.66
CA ARG A 244 20.33 -31.10 24.37
C ARG A 244 19.64 -31.80 23.19
N GLU A 245 19.37 -33.09 23.34
CA GLU A 245 18.71 -33.91 22.32
C GLU A 245 17.29 -33.42 22.03
N GLU A 246 16.50 -33.10 23.06
CA GLU A 246 15.18 -32.50 22.90
C GLU A 246 15.25 -31.16 22.16
N ALA A 247 16.22 -30.29 22.50
CA ALA A 247 16.39 -29.00 21.84
C ALA A 247 16.79 -29.16 20.36
N LEU A 248 17.67 -30.11 20.04
CA LEU A 248 18.05 -30.43 18.67
C LEU A 248 16.87 -30.97 17.86
N ASN A 249 16.03 -31.81 18.46
CA ASN A 249 14.81 -32.31 17.80
C ASN A 249 13.82 -31.19 17.48
N VAL A 250 13.67 -30.19 18.35
CA VAL A 250 12.85 -29.00 18.08
C VAL A 250 13.43 -28.19 16.93
N LEU A 251 14.76 -27.96 16.92
CA LEU A 251 15.44 -27.29 15.81
C LEU A 251 15.22 -28.04 14.49
N ASP A 252 15.46 -29.35 14.45
CA ASP A 252 15.28 -30.15 13.24
C ASP A 252 13.83 -30.08 12.74
N SER A 253 12.84 -30.08 13.64
CA SER A 253 11.44 -29.87 13.26
C SER A 253 11.15 -28.46 12.74
N TYR A 254 11.81 -27.44 13.29
CA TYR A 254 11.65 -26.05 12.87
C TYR A 254 12.29 -25.79 11.50
N MET A 255 13.38 -26.48 11.18
CA MET A 255 14.06 -26.37 9.89
C MET A 255 13.35 -27.16 8.78
N ARG A 256 12.51 -28.15 9.11
CA ARG A 256 11.66 -28.84 8.11
C ARG A 256 10.64 -27.87 7.53
N GLY A 257 10.59 -27.77 6.20
CA GLY A 257 9.72 -26.82 5.49
C GLY A 257 8.22 -26.97 5.82
N GLY A 258 7.46 -25.92 5.54
CA GLY A 258 6.01 -25.84 5.79
C GLY A 258 5.61 -24.69 6.71
N GLN A 259 4.34 -24.63 7.11
CA GLN A 259 3.82 -23.59 7.98
C GLN A 259 4.48 -23.65 9.38
N GLY A 260 4.92 -22.51 9.89
CA GLY A 260 5.60 -22.40 11.18
C GLY A 260 7.09 -22.76 11.17
N SER A 261 7.66 -23.14 10.03
CA SER A 261 9.09 -23.44 9.85
C SER A 261 9.96 -22.18 9.80
N TYR A 262 11.28 -22.36 9.77
CA TYR A 262 12.23 -21.29 9.47
C TYR A 262 11.89 -20.57 8.17
N ALA A 263 11.60 -21.30 7.08
CA ALA A 263 11.29 -20.71 5.78
C ALA A 263 10.03 -19.82 5.83
N ASP A 264 9.00 -20.23 6.59
CA ASP A 264 7.80 -19.44 6.84
C ASP A 264 8.13 -18.15 7.63
N LYS A 265 8.84 -18.30 8.77
CA LYS A 265 9.12 -17.19 9.69
C LYS A 265 10.17 -16.21 9.20
N ALA A 266 11.08 -16.66 8.35
CA ALA A 266 12.13 -15.83 7.74
C ALA A 266 11.64 -15.07 6.51
N ALA A 267 10.48 -15.42 5.95
CA ALA A 267 9.89 -14.75 4.80
C ALA A 267 8.94 -13.61 5.20
N VAL A 268 8.85 -12.60 4.33
CA VAL A 268 7.73 -11.68 4.28
C VAL A 268 6.66 -12.29 3.39
N HIS A 269 5.43 -12.32 3.86
CA HIS A 269 4.30 -12.92 3.15
C HIS A 269 3.59 -11.81 2.37
N PHE A 270 3.36 -12.06 1.09
CA PHE A 270 2.67 -11.11 0.24
C PHE A 270 1.51 -11.78 -0.48
N ALA A 271 0.43 -11.03 -0.66
CA ALA A 271 -0.64 -11.39 -1.58
C ALA A 271 -0.33 -10.81 -2.97
N ALA A 272 -0.34 -11.65 -4.00
CA ALA A 272 -0.09 -11.23 -5.37
C ALA A 272 -1.39 -10.79 -6.07
N GLU A 273 -1.39 -9.57 -6.63
CA GLU A 273 -2.52 -8.96 -7.35
C GLU A 273 -3.82 -8.82 -6.52
N GLU A 274 -3.74 -8.96 -5.21
CA GLU A 274 -4.80 -8.61 -4.23
C GLU A 274 -4.18 -8.10 -2.94
N VAL A 275 -4.98 -7.51 -2.05
CA VAL A 275 -4.53 -7.04 -0.72
C VAL A 275 -4.70 -8.08 0.39
N ALA A 276 -5.61 -9.05 0.19
CA ALA A 276 -5.94 -10.08 1.18
C ALA A 276 -6.26 -9.50 2.58
N ASP A 277 -6.87 -8.31 2.61
CA ASP A 277 -7.22 -7.58 3.84
C ASP A 277 -8.14 -8.41 4.71
N HIS A 278 -9.10 -9.11 4.10
CA HIS A 278 -10.04 -9.95 4.82
C HIS A 278 -9.37 -11.07 5.62
N TYR A 279 -8.18 -11.54 5.23
CA TYR A 279 -7.44 -12.58 5.94
C TYR A 279 -6.42 -12.02 6.93
N TYR A 280 -5.64 -11.02 6.49
CA TYR A 280 -4.42 -10.60 7.18
C TYR A 280 -4.49 -9.18 7.75
N GLY A 281 -5.47 -8.39 7.29
CA GLY A 281 -5.74 -7.03 7.74
C GLY A 281 -6.21 -6.98 9.19
N SER A 282 -6.51 -5.76 9.64
CA SER A 282 -7.00 -5.53 10.98
C SER A 282 -8.35 -4.87 10.99
N GLU A 283 -8.45 -3.65 10.49
CA GLU A 283 -9.60 -2.81 10.73
C GLU A 283 -10.34 -2.50 9.43
N LYS A 284 -11.46 -3.18 9.21
CA LYS A 284 -12.22 -3.12 7.96
C LYS A 284 -12.49 -1.66 7.54
N GLY A 285 -12.15 -1.29 6.31
CA GLY A 285 -12.37 0.06 5.81
C GLY A 285 -11.42 1.14 6.37
N ASN A 286 -10.48 0.79 7.25
CA ASN A 286 -9.32 1.59 7.64
C ASN A 286 -8.00 0.83 7.36
N GLU A 287 -8.01 -0.03 6.35
CA GLU A 287 -6.87 -0.87 5.99
C GLU A 287 -5.74 -0.10 5.32
N ILE A 288 -4.55 -0.19 5.87
CA ILE A 288 -3.34 0.39 5.28
C ILE A 288 -2.55 -0.77 4.69
N PHE A 289 -2.06 -0.61 3.46
CA PHE A 289 -1.26 -1.65 2.80
C PHE A 289 -0.12 -1.05 1.99
N ILE A 290 0.87 -1.89 1.70
CA ILE A 290 2.04 -1.54 0.89
C ILE A 290 2.01 -2.40 -0.36
N ALA A 291 2.23 -1.80 -1.53
CA ALA A 291 2.31 -2.50 -2.80
C ALA A 291 3.71 -2.35 -3.43
N TYR A 292 4.33 -3.47 -3.77
CA TYR A 292 5.61 -3.55 -4.48
C TYR A 292 5.43 -4.13 -5.87
N PRO A 293 6.21 -3.70 -6.89
CA PRO A 293 6.16 -4.29 -8.21
C PRO A 293 6.67 -5.73 -8.14
N SER A 294 5.99 -6.66 -8.80
CA SER A 294 6.47 -8.04 -8.89
C SER A 294 7.80 -8.12 -9.62
N ALA A 295 8.07 -7.22 -10.56
CA ALA A 295 9.38 -7.09 -11.23
C ALA A 295 10.52 -6.71 -10.25
N PHE A 296 10.23 -5.93 -9.22
CA PHE A 296 11.19 -5.62 -8.15
C PHE A 296 11.47 -6.85 -7.29
N VAL A 297 10.41 -7.52 -6.83
CA VAL A 297 10.57 -8.75 -6.04
C VAL A 297 11.32 -9.81 -6.83
N GLY A 298 10.90 -10.07 -8.07
CA GLY A 298 11.52 -11.04 -8.96
C GLY A 298 12.98 -10.73 -9.27
N SER A 299 13.37 -9.46 -9.41
CA SER A 299 14.75 -9.11 -9.76
C SER A 299 15.71 -9.01 -8.59
N GLN A 300 15.23 -8.67 -7.39
CA GLN A 300 16.07 -8.38 -6.22
C GLN A 300 16.04 -9.50 -5.17
N TYR A 301 14.92 -10.21 -5.02
CA TYR A 301 14.69 -11.16 -3.93
C TYR A 301 14.59 -12.60 -4.42
N HIS A 302 14.71 -13.55 -3.49
CA HIS A 302 14.30 -14.93 -3.71
C HIS A 302 12.89 -15.11 -3.16
N PHE A 303 12.09 -15.94 -3.81
CA PHE A 303 10.71 -16.17 -3.42
C PHE A 303 10.27 -17.63 -3.63
N SER A 304 9.24 -18.05 -2.92
CA SER A 304 8.72 -19.42 -2.94
C SER A 304 7.22 -19.46 -2.61
N HIS A 305 6.68 -20.68 -2.55
CA HIS A 305 5.28 -21.03 -2.21
C HIS A 305 4.24 -20.56 -3.25
N GLY A 306 4.19 -19.26 -3.54
CA GLY A 306 3.27 -18.63 -4.46
C GLY A 306 3.91 -18.01 -5.70
N ASP A 307 3.05 -17.58 -6.60
CA ASP A 307 3.41 -16.76 -7.76
C ASP A 307 3.38 -15.28 -7.41
N ILE A 308 4.39 -14.53 -7.86
CA ILE A 308 4.43 -13.07 -7.69
C ILE A 308 3.74 -12.34 -8.84
N ALA A 309 3.51 -13.00 -9.98
CA ALA A 309 2.78 -12.46 -11.13
C ALA A 309 1.71 -13.46 -11.63
N PRO A 310 0.73 -13.84 -10.79
CA PRO A 310 -0.22 -14.90 -11.11
C PRO A 310 -1.10 -14.53 -12.31
N GLU A 311 -1.48 -15.51 -13.13
CA GLU A 311 -2.35 -15.30 -14.30
C GLU A 311 -3.77 -14.82 -13.92
N LYS A 312 -4.24 -15.16 -12.71
CA LYS A 312 -5.58 -14.86 -12.21
C LYS A 312 -5.52 -14.26 -10.80
N ILE A 313 -6.47 -13.37 -10.52
CA ILE A 313 -6.69 -12.76 -9.21
C ILE A 313 -7.39 -13.78 -8.30
N GLY A 314 -7.01 -13.83 -7.03
CA GLY A 314 -7.62 -14.72 -6.03
C GLY A 314 -7.33 -16.20 -6.25
N ASP A 315 -6.24 -16.52 -6.94
CA ASP A 315 -5.75 -17.90 -7.03
C ASP A 315 -5.22 -18.35 -5.66
N GLN A 316 -5.42 -19.62 -5.32
CA GLN A 316 -4.96 -20.23 -4.05
C GLN A 316 -3.42 -20.22 -3.88
N HIS A 317 -2.69 -19.84 -4.92
CA HIS A 317 -1.22 -19.73 -4.97
C HIS A 317 -0.72 -18.28 -4.91
N ASN A 318 -1.53 -17.34 -4.44
CA ASN A 318 -1.17 -15.92 -4.37
C ASN A 318 -0.44 -15.51 -3.08
N ASP A 319 -0.21 -16.44 -2.14
CA ASP A 319 0.65 -16.23 -0.97
C ASP A 319 2.12 -16.47 -1.34
N ALA A 320 2.81 -15.39 -1.71
CA ALA A 320 4.21 -15.42 -2.09
C ALA A 320 5.11 -15.16 -0.88
N TRP A 321 5.97 -16.12 -0.57
CA TRP A 321 6.95 -16.00 0.51
C TRP A 321 8.22 -15.36 -0.05
N VAL A 322 8.51 -14.13 0.36
CA VAL A 322 9.66 -13.36 -0.13
C VAL A 322 10.73 -13.27 0.96
N LEU A 323 11.92 -13.77 0.65
CA LEU A 323 13.03 -13.82 1.60
C LEU A 323 13.80 -12.49 1.63
N SER A 324 13.28 -11.55 2.41
CA SER A 324 13.98 -10.30 2.74
C SER A 324 15.29 -10.54 3.50
N GLN A 325 16.20 -9.58 3.56
CA GLN A 325 17.40 -9.68 4.41
C GLN A 325 16.97 -9.60 5.88
N GLU A 326 17.40 -10.54 6.73
CA GLU A 326 16.93 -10.68 8.13
C GLU A 326 17.19 -9.43 8.99
N ASP A 327 18.19 -8.62 8.64
CA ASP A 327 18.62 -7.42 9.35
C ASP A 327 18.06 -6.11 8.75
N HIS A 328 17.74 -6.10 7.46
CA HIS A 328 17.38 -4.87 6.74
C HIS A 328 15.92 -4.81 6.26
N GLY A 329 15.24 -5.95 6.07
CA GLY A 329 13.90 -5.99 5.51
C GLY A 329 13.83 -5.48 4.06
N MET A 330 12.65 -5.04 3.64
CA MET A 330 12.40 -4.38 2.35
C MET A 330 12.01 -2.92 2.60
N LYS A 331 12.71 -1.96 1.98
CA LYS A 331 12.44 -0.53 2.23
C LYS A 331 11.00 -0.15 1.86
N LEU A 332 10.29 0.51 2.77
CA LEU A 332 8.93 1.01 2.50
C LEU A 332 8.90 1.93 1.29
N ASP A 333 9.93 2.76 1.14
CA ASP A 333 10.06 3.70 0.02
C ASP A 333 10.25 3.02 -1.34
N ALA A 334 10.65 1.74 -1.40
CA ALA A 334 10.68 1.02 -2.67
C ALA A 334 9.27 0.66 -3.17
N GLY A 335 8.24 0.76 -2.31
CA GLY A 335 6.85 0.47 -2.63
C GLY A 335 5.96 1.72 -2.66
N LEU A 336 4.67 1.47 -2.82
CA LEU A 336 3.59 2.45 -2.70
C LEU A 336 2.79 2.17 -1.43
N VAL A 337 2.65 3.17 -0.56
CA VAL A 337 1.86 3.05 0.67
C VAL A 337 0.45 3.58 0.42
N PHE A 338 -0.54 2.73 0.56
CA PHE A 338 -1.95 3.08 0.41
C PHE A 338 -2.60 3.28 1.78
N ILE A 339 -3.21 4.44 1.97
CA ILE A 339 -3.89 4.82 3.21
C ILE A 339 -5.34 5.20 2.86
N PRO A 340 -6.35 4.68 3.59
CA PRO A 340 -7.74 5.03 3.33
C PRO A 340 -7.95 6.49 3.69
N LYS A 341 -8.51 7.25 2.76
CA LYS A 341 -8.67 8.70 2.89
C LYS A 341 -9.76 9.06 3.88
N ASP A 342 -10.94 8.48 3.69
CA ASP A 342 -12.19 8.95 4.29
C ASP A 342 -12.58 8.21 5.58
N ALA A 343 -11.78 7.21 5.99
CA ALA A 343 -12.03 6.44 7.20
C ALA A 343 -12.05 7.36 8.43
N GLN A 344 -13.07 7.22 9.27
CA GLN A 344 -13.23 8.03 10.48
C GLN A 344 -12.51 7.37 11.64
N VAL A 345 -11.51 8.04 12.19
CA VAL A 345 -10.61 7.47 13.20
C VAL A 345 -10.46 8.38 14.42
N ASP A 346 -10.19 7.79 15.58
CA ASP A 346 -9.82 8.52 16.78
C ASP A 346 -8.48 9.25 16.55
N PRO A 347 -8.41 10.57 16.77
CA PRO A 347 -7.21 11.37 16.49
C PRO A 347 -6.00 11.01 17.39
N LYS A 348 -6.17 10.19 18.42
CA LYS A 348 -5.09 9.74 19.31
C LYS A 348 -4.54 8.36 18.96
N THR A 349 -5.36 7.49 18.37
CA THR A 349 -4.99 6.08 18.14
C THR A 349 -4.97 5.70 16.66
N GLY A 350 -5.58 6.51 15.79
CA GLY A 350 -5.72 6.20 14.37
C GLY A 350 -6.65 5.01 14.09
N SER A 351 -7.41 4.54 15.08
CA SER A 351 -8.40 3.46 14.95
C SER A 351 -9.81 4.00 14.83
N ARG A 352 -10.65 3.31 14.07
CA ARG A 352 -12.10 3.52 13.99
C ARG A 352 -12.80 3.32 15.34
N TYR A 353 -12.22 2.53 16.24
CA TYR A 353 -12.86 2.11 17.48
C TYR A 353 -12.34 2.84 18.72
N GLU A 354 -13.20 2.94 19.73
CA GLU A 354 -12.82 3.44 21.04
C GLU A 354 -11.92 2.41 21.75
N ILE A 355 -10.70 2.84 22.11
CA ILE A 355 -9.71 2.00 22.78
C ILE A 355 -9.68 2.34 24.27
N GLY A 356 -9.89 1.33 25.11
CA GLY A 356 -9.88 1.45 26.56
C GLY A 356 -8.47 1.69 27.14
N PRO A 357 -8.38 2.03 28.45
CA PRO A 357 -7.10 2.28 29.13
C PRO A 357 -6.14 1.09 29.12
N ASP A 358 -6.65 -0.13 28.98
CA ASP A 358 -5.89 -1.38 28.88
C ASP A 358 -5.44 -1.70 27.44
N LYS A 359 -5.58 -0.75 26.51
CA LYS A 359 -5.32 -0.88 25.07
C LYS A 359 -6.18 -1.94 24.38
N LYS A 360 -7.36 -2.27 24.93
CA LYS A 360 -8.33 -3.15 24.29
C LYS A 360 -9.49 -2.34 23.71
N PRO A 361 -10.05 -2.76 22.57
CA PRO A 361 -11.24 -2.12 22.03
C PRO A 361 -12.43 -2.30 22.97
N LEU A 362 -13.22 -1.26 23.14
CA LEU A 362 -14.46 -1.33 23.91
C LEU A 362 -15.53 -2.05 23.11
N LYS A 363 -16.22 -3.02 23.74
CA LYS A 363 -17.35 -3.71 23.12
C LYS A 363 -18.50 -2.73 22.86
N ASN A 364 -19.24 -2.94 21.78
CA ASN A 364 -20.46 -2.19 21.49
C ASN A 364 -21.64 -2.68 22.35
N THR A 365 -21.62 -2.33 23.63
CA THR A 365 -22.63 -2.77 24.60
C THR A 365 -24.03 -2.29 24.23
N ALA A 366 -24.16 -1.11 23.63
CA ALA A 366 -25.46 -0.60 23.16
C ALA A 366 -26.08 -1.51 22.10
N ALA A 367 -25.31 -1.92 21.08
CA ALA A 367 -25.82 -2.83 20.05
C ALA A 367 -26.12 -4.24 20.62
N VAL A 368 -25.27 -4.74 21.53
CA VAL A 368 -25.53 -6.01 22.23
C VAL A 368 -26.85 -5.96 22.99
N GLU A 369 -27.08 -4.93 23.81
CA GLU A 369 -28.33 -4.81 24.59
C GLU A 369 -29.55 -4.60 23.70
N SER A 370 -29.44 -3.82 22.61
CA SER A 370 -30.52 -3.70 21.62
C SER A 370 -30.84 -5.03 20.94
N LEU A 371 -29.86 -5.86 20.62
CA LEU A 371 -30.09 -7.19 20.05
C LEU A 371 -30.64 -8.18 21.07
N LYS A 372 -30.28 -8.05 22.36
CA LYS A 372 -30.90 -8.84 23.44
C LYS A 372 -32.39 -8.54 23.60
N GLN A 373 -32.81 -7.29 23.42
CA GLN A 373 -34.24 -6.95 23.40
C GLN A 373 -35.00 -7.72 22.30
N LEU A 374 -34.34 -8.01 21.18
CA LEU A 374 -34.90 -8.86 20.14
C LEU A 374 -35.03 -10.31 20.62
N THR A 375 -34.01 -10.87 21.28
CA THR A 375 -34.02 -12.25 21.77
C THR A 375 -35.03 -12.48 22.88
N ASP A 376 -35.34 -11.44 23.68
CA ASP A 376 -36.35 -11.47 24.73
C ASP A 376 -37.79 -11.41 24.18
N SER A 377 -37.96 -11.09 22.89
CA SER A 377 -39.27 -11.00 22.25
C SER A 377 -39.85 -12.39 21.93
N PRO A 378 -41.06 -12.74 22.41
CA PRO A 378 -41.70 -14.03 22.11
C PRO A 378 -41.96 -14.27 20.62
N LYS A 379 -42.00 -13.19 19.81
CA LYS A 379 -42.24 -13.27 18.37
C LYS A 379 -40.97 -13.44 17.54
N MET A 380 -39.80 -13.29 18.16
CA MET A 380 -38.53 -13.29 17.46
C MET A 380 -38.26 -14.58 16.67
N PRO A 381 -38.44 -15.80 17.23
CA PRO A 381 -38.18 -17.03 16.47
C PRO A 381 -39.03 -17.09 15.19
N ALA A 382 -40.29 -16.65 15.27
CA ALA A 382 -41.19 -16.60 14.13
C ALA A 382 -40.79 -15.53 13.10
N TYR A 383 -40.26 -14.39 13.52
CA TYR A 383 -39.73 -13.38 12.61
C TYR A 383 -38.50 -13.90 11.86
N MET A 384 -37.54 -14.49 12.58
CA MET A 384 -36.31 -14.99 11.99
C MET A 384 -36.54 -16.16 11.04
N GLN A 385 -37.47 -17.06 11.37
CA GLN A 385 -37.90 -18.12 10.48
C GLN A 385 -38.53 -17.56 9.20
N GLN A 386 -39.43 -16.58 9.31
CA GLN A 386 -40.03 -15.94 8.12
C GLN A 386 -38.97 -15.25 7.24
N ILE A 387 -37.99 -14.58 7.86
CA ILE A 387 -36.87 -13.97 7.14
C ILE A 387 -36.13 -15.05 6.35
N GLN A 388 -35.69 -16.12 7.02
CA GLN A 388 -34.96 -17.21 6.39
C GLN A 388 -35.75 -17.87 5.24
N GLU A 389 -37.04 -18.18 5.46
CA GLU A 389 -37.91 -18.78 4.44
C GLU A 389 -38.12 -17.88 3.23
N ARG A 390 -38.22 -16.56 3.41
CA ARG A 390 -38.37 -15.60 2.31
C ARG A 390 -37.07 -15.44 1.54
N LEU A 391 -35.94 -15.33 2.23
CA LEU A 391 -34.61 -15.24 1.61
C LEU A 391 -34.26 -16.50 0.81
N GLY A 392 -34.68 -17.69 1.28
CA GLY A 392 -34.48 -18.96 0.56
C GLY A 392 -35.20 -19.07 -0.78
N ARG A 393 -36.09 -18.11 -1.13
CA ARG A 393 -36.74 -18.03 -2.45
C ARG A 393 -35.93 -17.28 -3.48
N LEU A 394 -34.91 -16.53 -3.05
CA LEU A 394 -34.00 -15.83 -3.94
C LEU A 394 -32.99 -16.82 -4.52
N SER A 395 -32.63 -16.63 -5.77
CA SER A 395 -31.48 -17.31 -6.35
C SER A 395 -30.19 -16.84 -5.67
N THR A 396 -29.15 -17.66 -5.72
CA THR A 396 -27.85 -17.37 -5.07
C THR A 396 -27.16 -16.11 -5.61
N SER A 397 -27.55 -15.62 -6.79
CA SER A 397 -27.04 -14.38 -7.39
C SER A 397 -27.86 -13.14 -7.03
N GLU A 398 -29.07 -13.29 -6.48
CA GLU A 398 -29.95 -12.17 -6.11
C GLU A 398 -29.62 -11.65 -4.71
N LYS A 399 -28.99 -10.48 -4.66
CA LYS A 399 -28.74 -9.77 -3.39
C LYS A 399 -29.86 -8.78 -3.09
N LEU A 400 -30.30 -8.77 -1.83
CA LEU A 400 -31.17 -7.70 -1.37
C LEU A 400 -30.40 -6.37 -1.32
N PRO A 401 -31.06 -5.24 -1.65
CA PRO A 401 -30.50 -3.93 -1.37
C PRO A 401 -30.45 -3.69 0.14
N SER A 402 -29.76 -2.62 0.53
CA SER A 402 -29.70 -2.13 1.91
C SER A 402 -31.11 -2.03 2.53
N PRO A 403 -31.34 -2.55 3.75
CA PRO A 403 -32.61 -2.40 4.48
C PRO A 403 -33.13 -0.98 4.58
N SER A 404 -32.26 0.03 4.58
CA SER A 404 -32.64 1.45 4.61
C SER A 404 -33.24 1.96 3.30
N THR A 405 -33.02 1.27 2.17
CA THR A 405 -33.51 1.70 0.85
C THR A 405 -34.76 0.96 0.38
N TRP A 406 -35.25 -0.04 1.13
CA TRP A 406 -36.32 -0.93 0.68
C TRP A 406 -37.60 -0.21 0.24
N GLU A 407 -38.02 0.86 0.92
CA GLU A 407 -39.20 1.65 0.50
C GLU A 407 -38.99 2.33 -0.85
N SER A 408 -37.81 2.93 -1.05
CA SER A 408 -37.48 3.57 -2.32
C SER A 408 -37.33 2.57 -3.46
N GLU A 409 -36.78 1.39 -3.17
CA GLU A 409 -36.68 0.29 -4.12
C GLU A 409 -38.09 -0.20 -4.49
N LEU A 410 -38.96 -0.44 -3.50
CA LEU A 410 -40.38 -0.81 -3.68
C LEU A 410 -41.18 0.20 -4.52
N GLY A 411 -40.82 1.49 -4.44
CA GLY A 411 -41.40 2.54 -5.27
C GLY A 411 -40.91 2.58 -6.72
N ASN A 412 -39.84 1.85 -7.07
CA ASN A 412 -39.34 1.76 -8.44
C ASN A 412 -40.24 0.85 -9.28
N SER A 413 -40.55 1.24 -10.52
CA SER A 413 -41.38 0.44 -11.43
C SER A 413 -40.59 -0.59 -12.24
N ASN A 414 -39.26 -0.46 -12.31
CA ASN A 414 -38.39 -1.32 -13.12
C ASN A 414 -37.75 -2.42 -12.27
N TRP A 415 -38.45 -3.55 -12.13
CA TRP A 415 -37.97 -4.72 -11.42
C TRP A 415 -37.35 -5.74 -12.36
N ASP A 416 -36.08 -6.05 -12.13
CA ASP A 416 -35.39 -7.13 -12.85
C ASP A 416 -35.84 -8.52 -12.37
N SER A 417 -36.47 -8.60 -11.17
CA SER A 417 -36.99 -9.84 -10.59
C SER A 417 -38.23 -9.58 -9.72
N TYR A 418 -39.35 -10.21 -10.10
CA TYR A 418 -40.59 -10.19 -9.29
C TYR A 418 -40.40 -10.92 -7.96
N ALA A 419 -39.55 -11.96 -7.90
CA ALA A 419 -39.25 -12.66 -6.64
C ALA A 419 -38.55 -11.74 -5.63
N ARG A 420 -37.62 -10.90 -6.09
CA ARG A 420 -36.96 -9.88 -5.25
C ARG A 420 -37.95 -8.86 -4.69
N LYS A 421 -38.89 -8.40 -5.52
CA LYS A 421 -39.95 -7.49 -5.10
C LYS A 421 -40.84 -8.11 -4.01
N ASP A 422 -41.38 -9.30 -4.26
CA ASP A 422 -42.25 -10.02 -3.33
C ASP A 422 -41.57 -10.29 -1.98
N VAL A 423 -40.28 -10.62 -2.01
CA VAL A 423 -39.48 -10.80 -0.80
C VAL A 423 -39.34 -9.48 -0.04
N LEU A 424 -39.01 -8.37 -0.72
CA LEU A 424 -38.91 -7.05 -0.08
C LEU A 424 -40.23 -6.60 0.53
N GLU A 425 -41.36 -6.73 -0.18
CA GLU A 425 -42.68 -6.38 0.34
C GLU A 425 -43.04 -7.18 1.60
N ALA A 426 -42.67 -8.47 1.63
CA ALA A 426 -42.92 -9.33 2.78
C ALA A 426 -41.99 -9.03 3.97
N LEU A 427 -40.74 -8.65 3.73
CA LEU A 427 -39.75 -8.39 4.78
C LEU A 427 -39.85 -6.98 5.37
N LEU A 428 -40.35 -5.99 4.62
CA LEU A 428 -40.52 -4.61 5.07
C LEU A 428 -41.25 -4.49 6.44
N PRO A 429 -42.44 -5.08 6.65
CA PRO A 429 -43.12 -4.99 7.95
C PRO A 429 -42.38 -5.73 9.07
N ILE A 430 -41.63 -6.79 8.76
CA ILE A 430 -40.80 -7.49 9.75
C ILE A 430 -39.64 -6.60 10.19
N ARG A 431 -38.97 -5.94 9.23
CA ARG A 431 -37.90 -4.97 9.50
C ARG A 431 -38.39 -3.86 10.40
N ASP A 432 -39.56 -3.29 10.13
CA ASP A 432 -40.11 -2.21 10.96
C ASP A 432 -40.41 -2.66 12.38
N LYS A 433 -40.91 -3.90 12.55
CA LYS A 433 -41.10 -4.47 13.88
C LYS A 433 -39.78 -4.74 14.61
N ILE A 434 -38.74 -5.21 13.92
CA ILE A 434 -37.42 -5.38 14.51
C ILE A 434 -36.84 -4.02 14.93
N LYS A 435 -36.96 -2.98 14.08
CA LYS A 435 -36.56 -1.61 14.43
C LYS A 435 -37.31 -1.09 15.66
N GLU A 436 -38.62 -1.31 15.73
CA GLU A 436 -39.46 -0.92 16.88
C GLU A 436 -39.03 -1.61 18.19
N ILE A 437 -38.70 -2.90 18.14
CA ILE A 437 -38.28 -3.68 19.31
C ILE A 437 -36.89 -3.26 19.79
N THR A 438 -35.95 -3.06 18.87
CA THR A 438 -34.52 -2.95 19.19
C THR A 438 -34.00 -1.51 19.23
N GLY A 439 -34.71 -0.59 18.59
CA GLY A 439 -34.24 0.77 18.28
C GLY A 439 -33.13 0.82 17.23
N ILE A 440 -32.69 -0.32 16.67
CA ILE A 440 -31.56 -0.36 15.74
C ILE A 440 -31.96 0.22 14.40
N SER A 441 -31.27 1.29 14.00
CA SER A 441 -31.37 1.88 12.66
C SER A 441 -30.07 1.76 11.86
N ASP A 442 -29.02 1.19 12.45
CA ASP A 442 -27.75 0.93 11.76
C ASP A 442 -27.96 -0.12 10.66
N ASP A 443 -27.82 0.33 9.42
CA ASP A 443 -28.09 -0.48 8.25
C ASP A 443 -27.11 -1.67 8.11
N ARG A 444 -25.91 -1.57 8.67
CA ARG A 444 -24.92 -2.66 8.67
C ARG A 444 -25.43 -3.82 9.52
N ILE A 445 -25.95 -3.52 10.72
CA ILE A 445 -26.53 -4.52 11.63
C ILE A 445 -27.80 -5.10 11.02
N LEU A 446 -28.70 -4.26 10.52
CA LEU A 446 -29.94 -4.71 9.88
C LEU A 446 -29.63 -5.61 8.67
N SER A 447 -28.67 -5.24 7.82
CA SER A 447 -28.27 -6.06 6.67
C SER A 447 -27.83 -7.47 7.10
N LYS A 448 -27.15 -7.59 8.25
CA LYS A 448 -26.71 -8.89 8.78
C LYS A 448 -27.80 -9.65 9.51
N LEU A 449 -28.77 -8.99 10.14
CA LEU A 449 -29.98 -9.66 10.66
C LEU A 449 -30.84 -10.25 9.54
N PHE A 450 -30.90 -9.57 8.39
CA PHE A 450 -31.60 -10.01 7.19
C PHE A 450 -30.71 -10.82 6.23
N ASP A 451 -29.65 -11.44 6.76
CA ASP A 451 -28.88 -12.46 6.06
C ASP A 451 -29.46 -13.85 6.38
N TYR A 452 -29.50 -14.73 5.36
CA TYR A 452 -30.10 -16.06 5.47
C TYR A 452 -29.49 -16.90 6.62
N ARG A 453 -28.16 -16.88 6.76
CA ARG A 453 -27.45 -17.66 7.77
C ARG A 453 -27.73 -17.12 9.17
N ASN A 454 -27.66 -15.81 9.35
CA ASN A 454 -27.90 -15.18 10.65
C ASN A 454 -29.36 -15.35 11.08
N ALA A 455 -30.32 -15.14 10.18
CA ALA A 455 -31.73 -15.43 10.46
C ALA A 455 -31.93 -16.89 10.90
N GLY A 456 -31.28 -17.84 10.23
CA GLY A 456 -31.27 -19.25 10.63
C GLY A 456 -30.67 -19.49 12.02
N ASN A 457 -29.55 -18.83 12.35
CA ASN A 457 -28.90 -18.94 13.65
C ASN A 457 -29.82 -18.47 14.79
N PHE A 458 -30.48 -17.31 14.64
CA PHE A 458 -31.43 -16.82 15.63
C PHE A 458 -32.69 -17.70 15.74
N GLY A 459 -33.25 -18.15 14.61
CA GLY A 459 -34.41 -19.04 14.60
C GLY A 459 -34.13 -20.38 15.30
N ASN A 460 -32.99 -21.00 14.99
CA ASN A 460 -32.56 -22.26 15.61
C ASN A 460 -32.25 -22.11 17.10
N ALA A 461 -31.69 -20.97 17.52
CA ALA A 461 -31.46 -20.68 18.92
C ALA A 461 -32.78 -20.67 19.70
N GLY A 462 -33.83 -20.01 19.18
CA GLY A 462 -35.13 -19.92 19.84
C GLY A 462 -35.89 -21.24 19.98
N ASN A 463 -35.57 -22.23 19.15
CA ASN A 463 -36.20 -23.55 19.20
C ASN A 463 -35.57 -24.49 20.26
N ARG A 464 -34.54 -24.05 20.99
CA ARG A 464 -33.91 -24.86 22.05
C ARG A 464 -34.81 -24.94 23.28
N HIS A 465 -34.98 -26.17 23.80
CA HIS A 465 -35.81 -26.42 24.98
C HIS A 465 -35.11 -26.03 26.28
N ASP A 466 -33.79 -26.22 26.37
CA ASP A 466 -33.00 -25.84 27.52
C ASP A 466 -32.69 -24.33 27.52
N GLU A 467 -32.95 -23.65 28.64
CA GLU A 467 -32.79 -22.20 28.77
C GLU A 467 -31.32 -21.77 28.63
N ARG A 468 -30.39 -22.54 29.22
CA ARG A 468 -28.97 -22.21 29.21
C ARG A 468 -28.39 -22.39 27.82
N GLU A 469 -28.76 -23.46 27.14
CA GLU A 469 -28.40 -23.72 25.75
C GLU A 469 -28.99 -22.65 24.83
N ARG A 470 -30.26 -22.27 25.02
CA ARG A 470 -30.93 -21.19 24.27
C ARG A 470 -30.15 -19.88 24.38
N GLN A 471 -29.87 -19.45 25.60
CA GLN A 471 -29.14 -18.21 25.87
C GLN A 471 -27.74 -18.23 25.24
N GLY A 472 -26.99 -19.33 25.39
CA GLY A 472 -25.65 -19.45 24.78
C GLY A 472 -25.65 -19.51 23.25
N ASN A 473 -26.75 -19.93 22.62
CA ASN A 473 -26.91 -19.84 21.16
C ASN A 473 -27.27 -18.41 20.72
N TYR A 474 -28.09 -17.70 21.48
CA TYR A 474 -28.40 -16.30 21.19
C TYR A 474 -27.18 -15.40 21.30
N GLU A 475 -26.35 -15.57 22.33
CA GLU A 475 -25.10 -14.82 22.47
C GLU A 475 -24.19 -15.02 21.26
N ARG A 476 -24.04 -16.26 20.77
CA ARG A 476 -23.29 -16.55 19.53
C ARG A 476 -23.91 -15.93 18.28
N ALA A 477 -25.24 -15.92 18.17
CA ALA A 477 -25.93 -15.31 17.04
C ALA A 477 -25.78 -13.77 17.03
N ILE A 478 -25.84 -13.15 18.21
CA ILE A 478 -25.57 -11.71 18.39
C ILE A 478 -24.12 -11.40 18.00
N ASP A 479 -23.15 -12.15 18.53
CA ASP A 479 -21.74 -11.95 18.21
C ASP A 479 -21.49 -12.10 16.70
N SER A 480 -22.07 -13.11 16.04
CA SER A 480 -21.96 -13.32 14.59
C SER A 480 -22.47 -12.11 13.79
N VAL A 481 -23.62 -11.53 14.16
CA VAL A 481 -24.17 -10.35 13.48
C VAL A 481 -23.28 -9.13 13.69
N LEU A 482 -22.80 -8.90 14.92
CA LEU A 482 -21.97 -7.75 15.23
C LEU A 482 -20.59 -7.83 14.58
N GLU A 483 -19.99 -9.03 14.54
CA GLU A 483 -18.73 -9.30 13.85
C GLU A 483 -18.87 -9.08 12.35
N GLU A 484 -19.83 -9.73 11.70
CA GLU A 484 -20.00 -9.63 10.24
C GLU A 484 -20.38 -8.22 9.75
N SER A 485 -21.04 -7.44 10.61
CA SER A 485 -21.40 -6.05 10.33
C SER A 485 -20.26 -5.06 10.59
N GLY A 486 -19.17 -5.49 11.23
CA GLY A 486 -18.08 -4.61 11.67
C GLY A 486 -18.47 -3.67 12.81
N THR A 487 -19.43 -4.08 13.64
CA THR A 487 -20.00 -3.26 14.75
C THR A 487 -19.82 -3.90 16.12
N ARG A 488 -19.01 -4.96 16.23
CA ARG A 488 -18.65 -5.65 17.48
C ARG A 488 -18.03 -4.72 18.52
N PHE A 489 -17.27 -3.74 18.07
CA PHE A 489 -16.62 -2.74 18.91
C PHE A 489 -17.30 -1.38 18.76
N ALA A 490 -17.24 -0.57 19.81
CA ALA A 490 -17.79 0.77 19.81
C ALA A 490 -16.93 1.69 18.92
N GLU A 491 -17.55 2.38 17.97
CA GLU A 491 -16.88 3.38 17.13
C GLU A 491 -16.40 4.56 18.00
N ALA A 492 -15.28 5.16 17.62
CA ALA A 492 -14.77 6.37 18.25
C ALA A 492 -15.75 7.54 18.08
N LYS A 493 -15.89 8.38 19.10
CA LYS A 493 -16.90 9.46 19.13
C LYS A 493 -16.43 10.77 18.53
N ASN A 494 -15.18 11.13 18.80
CA ASN A 494 -14.55 12.35 18.27
C ASN A 494 -13.57 11.91 17.20
N THR A 495 -14.01 11.90 15.95
CA THR A 495 -13.21 11.38 14.84
C THR A 495 -12.65 12.50 13.96
N VAL A 496 -11.57 12.17 13.27
CA VAL A 496 -11.02 12.89 12.12
C VAL A 496 -10.94 11.93 10.94
N SER A 497 -10.72 12.43 9.73
CA SER A 497 -10.41 11.52 8.61
C SER A 497 -9.04 10.87 8.81
N SER A 498 -8.85 9.67 8.28
CA SER A 498 -7.57 8.96 8.33
C SER A 498 -6.48 9.73 7.56
N GLU A 499 -6.83 10.43 6.47
CA GLU A 499 -5.91 11.38 5.82
C GLU A 499 -5.46 12.50 6.76
N GLU A 500 -6.38 13.11 7.53
CA GLU A 500 -6.03 14.14 8.51
C GLU A 500 -5.13 13.60 9.63
N TYR A 501 -5.45 12.41 10.16
CA TYR A 501 -4.64 11.75 11.18
C TYR A 501 -3.21 11.49 10.70
N TRP A 502 -3.05 10.82 9.55
CA TRP A 502 -1.73 10.48 9.02
C TRP A 502 -0.95 11.70 8.55
N SER A 503 -1.63 12.70 7.97
CA SER A 503 -0.98 13.97 7.60
C SER A 503 -0.43 14.71 8.82
N ALA A 504 -1.17 14.71 9.94
CA ALA A 504 -0.68 15.26 11.20
C ALA A 504 0.49 14.45 11.76
N TYR A 505 0.40 13.11 11.76
CA TYR A 505 1.48 12.22 12.18
C TYR A 505 2.77 12.49 11.38
N PHE A 506 2.70 12.52 10.05
CA PHE A 506 3.86 12.76 9.19
C PHE A 506 4.40 14.19 9.27
N SER A 507 3.56 15.17 9.61
CA SER A 507 4.02 16.54 9.88
C SER A 507 4.82 16.61 11.19
N ALA A 508 4.44 15.81 12.19
CA ALA A 508 5.18 15.69 13.46
C ALA A 508 6.43 14.81 13.34
N HIS A 509 6.43 13.85 12.41
CA HIS A 509 7.50 12.87 12.18
C HIS A 509 7.93 12.85 10.70
N PRO A 510 8.51 13.95 10.17
CA PRO A 510 8.86 14.05 8.76
C PRO A 510 9.92 13.04 8.31
N ASP A 511 10.76 12.57 9.23
CA ASP A 511 11.78 11.54 9.02
C ASP A 511 11.19 10.14 8.82
N LYS A 512 9.96 9.91 9.28
CA LYS A 512 9.25 8.62 9.16
C LYS A 512 8.26 8.57 8.00
N LYS A 513 8.09 9.68 7.29
CA LYS A 513 7.09 9.79 6.22
C LYS A 513 7.54 8.98 4.99
N PRO A 514 6.75 8.00 4.51
CA PRO A 514 7.02 7.35 3.25
C PRO A 514 7.00 8.37 2.10
N SER A 515 7.97 8.24 1.19
CA SER A 515 8.13 9.08 0.00
C SER A 515 6.95 9.01 -0.97
N LYS A 516 6.21 7.88 -0.98
CA LYS A 516 5.12 7.59 -1.91
C LYS A 516 3.88 7.10 -1.16
N ILE A 517 2.99 8.05 -0.84
CA ILE A 517 1.70 7.79 -0.19
C ILE A 517 0.57 8.02 -1.20
N ILE A 518 -0.40 7.10 -1.23
CA ILE A 518 -1.62 7.19 -2.00
C ILE A 518 -2.80 7.16 -1.03
N PHE A 519 -3.49 8.28 -0.89
CA PHE A 519 -4.77 8.32 -0.17
C PHE A 519 -5.89 7.83 -1.08
N TYR A 520 -6.55 6.73 -0.71
CA TYR A 520 -7.58 6.10 -1.54
C TYR A 520 -8.97 6.20 -0.92
N SER A 521 -9.99 6.24 -1.77
CA SER A 521 -11.40 6.25 -1.37
C SER A 521 -12.08 4.94 -1.76
N GLY A 522 -13.17 4.59 -1.08
CA GLY A 522 -13.86 3.31 -1.25
C GLY A 522 -13.17 2.22 -0.43
N GLY A 523 -13.89 1.64 0.54
CA GLY A 523 -13.33 0.74 1.55
C GLY A 523 -12.84 -0.63 1.06
N ASP A 524 -12.53 -0.80 -0.22
CA ASP A 524 -11.95 -2.02 -0.81
C ASP A 524 -10.50 -1.73 -1.24
N PRO A 525 -9.50 -2.21 -0.46
CA PRO A 525 -8.08 -1.97 -0.73
C PRO A 525 -7.59 -2.55 -2.06
N THR A 526 -8.07 -3.74 -2.43
CA THR A 526 -7.71 -4.40 -3.69
C THR A 526 -8.20 -3.57 -4.87
N LYS A 527 -9.45 -3.11 -4.82
CA LYS A 527 -10.00 -2.22 -5.84
C LYS A 527 -9.22 -0.91 -5.95
N ALA A 528 -8.81 -0.32 -4.82
CA ALA A 528 -8.04 0.93 -4.80
C ALA A 528 -6.70 0.80 -5.56
N MET A 529 -5.97 -0.30 -5.36
CA MET A 529 -4.75 -0.58 -6.13
C MET A 529 -5.03 -0.63 -7.63
N TYR A 530 -6.08 -1.33 -8.05
CA TYR A 530 -6.45 -1.44 -9.47
C TYR A 530 -6.92 -0.12 -10.08
N GLU A 531 -7.68 0.68 -9.34
CA GLU A 531 -8.09 2.00 -9.79
C GLU A 531 -6.89 2.93 -9.96
N TRP A 532 -5.91 2.88 -9.06
CA TRP A 532 -4.66 3.61 -9.21
C TRP A 532 -3.88 3.17 -10.46
N LYS A 533 -3.69 1.86 -10.68
CA LYS A 533 -3.03 1.32 -11.88
C LYS A 533 -3.75 1.79 -13.16
N ARG A 534 -5.07 1.68 -13.20
CA ARG A 534 -5.90 2.07 -14.35
C ARG A 534 -5.82 3.57 -14.63
N ALA A 535 -5.94 4.41 -13.60
CA ALA A 535 -5.83 5.86 -13.74
C ALA A 535 -4.50 6.30 -14.34
N HIS A 536 -3.44 5.52 -14.10
CA HIS A 536 -2.12 5.76 -14.64
C HIS A 536 -1.81 4.94 -15.91
N GLY A 537 -2.75 4.19 -16.50
CA GLY A 537 -2.49 3.40 -17.71
C GLY A 537 -1.37 2.35 -17.53
N ILE A 538 -1.33 1.71 -16.36
CA ILE A 538 -0.38 0.65 -16.00
C ILE A 538 -1.09 -0.70 -16.20
N ASP A 539 -0.89 -1.32 -17.35
CA ASP A 539 -1.68 -2.48 -17.83
C ASP A 539 -0.88 -3.63 -18.45
N LYS A 540 0.44 -3.45 -18.67
CA LYS A 540 1.30 -4.50 -19.22
C LYS A 540 1.42 -5.67 -18.26
N ARG A 541 1.37 -6.90 -18.76
CA ARG A 541 1.51 -8.12 -17.96
C ARG A 541 2.81 -8.84 -18.28
N SER A 542 3.33 -9.55 -17.29
CA SER A 542 4.42 -10.49 -17.46
C SER A 542 4.00 -11.65 -18.37
N ALA A 543 4.97 -12.24 -19.08
CA ALA A 543 4.75 -13.45 -19.88
C ALA A 543 4.74 -14.72 -19.02
N ASP A 544 5.22 -14.64 -17.77
CA ASP A 544 5.28 -15.75 -16.82
C ASP A 544 4.92 -15.32 -15.40
N THR A 545 4.73 -16.30 -14.51
CA THR A 545 4.30 -16.05 -13.12
C THR A 545 5.40 -15.62 -12.16
N SER A 546 6.64 -15.53 -12.65
CA SER A 546 7.86 -15.14 -11.94
C SER A 546 8.36 -13.74 -12.32
N ALA A 547 7.55 -12.97 -13.07
CA ALA A 547 7.93 -11.66 -13.61
C ALA A 547 9.21 -11.68 -14.46
N GLY A 548 9.52 -12.80 -15.11
CA GLY A 548 10.75 -12.99 -15.88
C GLY A 548 11.95 -13.48 -15.07
N PHE A 549 11.81 -13.87 -13.80
CA PHE A 549 12.92 -14.26 -12.92
C PHE A 549 12.74 -15.63 -12.28
N VAL A 550 12.44 -16.65 -13.09
CA VAL A 550 12.25 -18.04 -12.63
C VAL A 550 13.45 -18.58 -11.86
N GLU A 551 14.67 -18.11 -12.16
CA GLU A 551 15.89 -18.50 -11.45
C GLU A 551 15.91 -18.10 -9.97
N ARG A 552 15.04 -17.18 -9.55
CA ARG A 552 14.89 -16.72 -8.15
C ARG A 552 13.69 -17.33 -7.44
N LYS A 553 12.87 -18.12 -8.15
CA LYS A 553 11.76 -18.86 -7.58
C LYS A 553 12.25 -20.24 -7.11
N ALA A 554 12.03 -20.57 -5.83
CA ALA A 554 12.18 -21.95 -5.37
C ALA A 554 10.97 -22.78 -5.84
N MET A 555 11.21 -23.93 -6.49
CA MET A 555 10.14 -24.72 -7.13
C MET A 555 9.32 -25.55 -6.14
N THR A 556 9.88 -25.90 -4.97
CA THR A 556 9.15 -26.63 -3.92
C THR A 556 9.57 -26.15 -2.52
N ALA A 557 8.70 -26.36 -1.53
CA ALA A 557 9.05 -26.21 -0.12
C ALA A 557 10.13 -27.25 0.23
N GLY A 558 11.40 -26.82 0.27
CA GLY A 558 12.56 -27.67 0.57
C GLY A 558 13.58 -27.81 -0.57
N GLU A 559 13.25 -27.43 -1.82
CA GLU A 559 14.27 -27.16 -2.83
C GLU A 559 14.80 -25.75 -2.64
N GLU A 560 15.81 -25.63 -1.80
CA GLU A 560 16.45 -24.36 -1.53
C GLU A 560 17.26 -23.92 -2.75
N VAL A 561 16.85 -22.82 -3.39
CA VAL A 561 17.78 -22.02 -4.20
C VAL A 561 18.97 -21.71 -3.29
N GLY A 562 20.21 -21.90 -3.74
CA GLY A 562 21.40 -21.95 -2.86
C GLY A 562 21.51 -20.82 -1.82
N ALA A 563 20.97 -19.62 -2.09
CA ALA A 563 20.93 -18.51 -1.15
C ALA A 563 19.93 -18.67 0.02
N ILE A 564 18.84 -19.43 -0.15
CA ILE A 564 17.89 -19.79 0.91
C ILE A 564 18.55 -20.77 1.88
N ARG A 565 19.24 -21.78 1.33
CA ARG A 565 20.00 -22.76 2.08
C ARG A 565 21.10 -22.13 2.90
N GLU A 566 21.87 -21.23 2.30
CA GLU A 566 22.97 -20.57 2.99
C GLU A 566 22.49 -19.74 4.21
N ARG A 567 21.28 -19.17 4.13
CA ARG A 567 20.65 -18.46 5.25
C ARG A 567 20.14 -19.42 6.31
N ALA A 568 19.45 -20.47 5.90
CA ALA A 568 18.99 -21.55 6.78
C ALA A 568 20.17 -22.16 7.55
N ASP A 569 21.28 -22.47 6.87
CA ASP A 569 22.51 -23.01 7.47
C ASP A 569 23.09 -22.04 8.51
N ARG A 570 23.12 -20.73 8.23
CA ARG A 570 23.60 -19.74 9.22
C ARG A 570 22.71 -19.66 10.45
N PHE A 571 21.40 -19.65 10.25
CA PHE A 571 20.44 -19.65 11.35
C PHE A 571 20.58 -20.93 12.18
N GLU A 572 20.64 -22.09 11.53
CA GLU A 572 20.79 -23.39 12.20
C GLU A 572 22.07 -23.43 13.04
N ASN A 573 23.20 -22.98 12.49
CA ASN A 573 24.47 -22.89 13.23
C ASN A 573 24.38 -21.98 14.45
N LEU A 574 23.70 -20.83 14.33
CA LEU A 574 23.45 -19.94 15.45
C LEU A 574 22.61 -20.61 16.54
N VAL A 575 21.53 -21.30 16.17
CA VAL A 575 20.69 -22.03 17.14
C VAL A 575 21.47 -23.16 17.80
N ARG A 576 22.26 -23.93 17.04
CA ARG A 576 23.11 -25.00 17.59
C ARG A 576 24.10 -24.47 18.62
N ALA A 577 24.73 -23.32 18.36
CA ALA A 577 25.64 -22.70 19.33
C ALA A 577 24.93 -22.30 20.64
N ILE A 578 23.70 -21.77 20.56
CA ILE A 578 22.90 -21.43 21.75
C ILE A 578 22.46 -22.71 22.47
N ILE A 579 22.09 -23.76 21.74
CA ILE A 579 21.73 -25.06 22.33
C ILE A 579 22.93 -25.63 23.11
N GLU A 580 24.13 -25.56 22.54
CA GLU A 580 25.37 -26.01 23.18
C GLU A 580 25.68 -25.25 24.47
N GLU A 581 25.43 -23.94 24.48
CA GLU A 581 25.62 -23.10 25.66
C GLU A 581 24.59 -23.37 26.76
N LYS A 582 23.31 -23.50 26.40
CA LYS A 582 22.19 -23.55 27.37
C LYS A 582 21.80 -24.94 27.82
N PHE A 583 22.11 -25.97 27.02
CA PHE A 583 21.80 -27.37 27.31
C PHE A 583 23.09 -28.20 27.23
N PRO A 584 24.07 -27.98 28.13
CA PRO A 584 25.30 -28.75 28.14
C PRO A 584 25.01 -30.24 28.36
N GLU A 585 25.72 -31.11 27.65
CA GLU A 585 25.71 -32.54 27.96
C GLU A 585 26.17 -32.74 29.41
N ASN A 586 25.38 -33.47 30.20
CA ASN A 586 25.77 -33.88 31.54
C ASN A 586 27.17 -34.49 31.48
N GLN A 587 28.16 -33.81 32.08
CA GLN A 587 29.43 -34.42 32.43
C GLN A 587 29.12 -35.62 33.33
N SER A 588 29.48 -36.81 32.84
CA SER A 588 29.65 -38.08 33.57
C SER A 588 28.94 -38.17 34.92
N VAL A 589 27.81 -38.89 34.95
CA VAL A 589 27.38 -39.54 36.18
C VAL A 589 28.44 -40.60 36.51
N GLU A 590 29.37 -40.22 37.39
CA GLU A 590 30.21 -41.17 38.09
C GLU A 590 29.30 -42.13 38.84
N THR A 591 29.49 -43.40 38.55
CA THR A 591 28.86 -44.55 39.18
C THR A 591 28.88 -44.43 40.70
N MET A 592 27.71 -44.40 41.34
CA MET A 592 27.51 -45.11 42.60
C MET A 592 26.20 -45.90 42.52
N SER A 593 26.39 -47.21 42.34
CA SER A 593 25.40 -48.21 42.69
C SER A 593 25.02 -48.06 44.16
N GLU A 594 23.74 -48.04 44.46
CA GLU A 594 23.25 -48.89 45.54
C GLU A 594 21.77 -49.22 45.32
N SER A 595 21.57 -50.53 45.26
CA SER A 595 20.33 -51.26 45.18
C SER A 595 19.31 -50.85 46.25
N GLN A 596 18.03 -50.78 45.87
CA GLN A 596 16.95 -51.40 46.62
C GLN A 596 15.72 -51.62 45.73
N SER A 597 14.96 -52.63 46.13
CA SER A 597 14.13 -53.54 45.36
C SER A 597 12.63 -53.37 45.63
N VAL A 598 11.81 -53.98 44.75
CA VAL A 598 10.38 -54.35 44.94
C VAL A 598 9.42 -53.15 44.76
N GLU A 599 8.30 -53.15 44.03
CA GLU A 599 7.32 -54.18 43.65
C GLU A 599 6.57 -53.73 42.37
N THR A 600 6.18 -54.68 41.54
CA THR A 600 5.23 -54.54 40.43
C THR A 600 3.81 -54.24 40.94
N LEU A 601 3.03 -53.42 40.21
CA LEU A 601 1.60 -53.65 40.00
C LEU A 601 1.13 -52.91 38.73
N ASP A 602 0.46 -53.67 37.88
CA ASP A 602 -0.18 -53.30 36.63
C ASP A 602 -1.24 -52.21 36.81
N ASP A 603 -1.38 -51.34 35.81
CA ASP A 603 -2.70 -50.95 35.29
C ASP A 603 -2.56 -50.55 33.82
N GLU A 604 -3.21 -51.33 32.97
CA GLU A 604 -3.45 -51.03 31.57
C GLU A 604 -4.39 -49.82 31.46
N GLU A 605 -3.93 -48.73 30.84
CA GLU A 605 -4.83 -47.82 30.13
C GLU A 605 -4.35 -47.72 28.68
N GLU A 606 -5.13 -48.35 27.79
CA GLU A 606 -5.02 -48.26 26.33
C GLU A 606 -4.99 -46.79 25.89
N LEU A 607 -3.81 -46.30 25.51
CA LEU A 607 -3.70 -45.10 24.69
C LEU A 607 -4.20 -45.43 23.28
N PRO A 608 -5.17 -44.68 22.71
CA PRO A 608 -5.63 -44.91 21.36
C PRO A 608 -4.48 -44.69 20.36
N PRO A 609 -4.45 -45.44 19.24
CA PRO A 609 -3.37 -45.38 18.27
C PRO A 609 -3.25 -43.97 17.66
N PRO A 610 -2.03 -43.53 17.30
CA PRO A 610 -1.82 -42.28 16.60
C PRO A 610 -2.57 -42.31 15.27
N PHE A 611 -3.36 -41.25 15.01
CA PHE A 611 -4.02 -41.04 13.72
C PHE A 611 -2.97 -41.03 12.58
N PRO A 612 -3.24 -41.70 11.46
CA PRO A 612 -2.35 -41.74 10.31
C PRO A 612 -2.25 -40.37 9.62
N PRO A 613 -1.19 -40.12 8.83
CA PRO A 613 -1.02 -38.87 8.10
C PRO A 613 -2.18 -38.66 7.11
N GLU A 614 -2.78 -37.47 7.11
CA GLU A 614 -3.83 -37.13 6.16
C GLU A 614 -3.27 -37.06 4.74
N ASP A 615 -3.65 -38.09 3.97
CA ASP A 615 -3.49 -38.20 2.54
C ASP A 615 -4.44 -37.21 1.84
N ALA A 616 -3.89 -36.43 0.93
CA ALA A 616 -4.60 -35.48 0.10
C ALA A 616 -5.46 -36.20 -0.95
N SER A 617 -6.64 -36.71 -0.58
CA SER A 617 -7.69 -37.08 -1.55
C SER A 617 -9.08 -37.38 -0.95
N ILE A 618 -9.73 -36.41 -0.29
CA ILE A 618 -11.19 -36.52 -0.07
C ILE A 618 -11.93 -36.04 -1.31
N ARG A 619 -12.33 -37.00 -2.15
CA ARG A 619 -13.31 -36.82 -3.24
C ARG A 619 -14.61 -36.27 -2.68
N ARG A 620 -15.02 -35.08 -3.13
CA ARG A 620 -16.38 -34.56 -2.91
C ARG A 620 -17.42 -35.51 -3.54
N PRO A 621 -18.56 -35.79 -2.88
CA PRO A 621 -19.66 -36.48 -3.55
C PRO A 621 -20.21 -35.61 -4.70
N PRO A 622 -20.67 -36.23 -5.81
CA PRO A 622 -21.19 -35.48 -6.95
C PRO A 622 -22.48 -34.73 -6.58
N PRO A 623 -22.74 -33.56 -7.20
CA PRO A 623 -23.95 -32.78 -6.97
C PRO A 623 -25.20 -33.55 -7.45
N PRO A 624 -26.38 -33.34 -6.82
CA PRO A 624 -27.62 -33.95 -7.25
C PRO A 624 -28.04 -33.44 -8.64
N PRO A 625 -28.75 -34.26 -9.44
CA PRO A 625 -29.14 -33.90 -10.80
C PRO A 625 -30.12 -32.72 -10.80
N MET A 626 -29.81 -31.71 -11.61
CA MET A 626 -30.69 -30.56 -11.86
C MET A 626 -31.98 -31.00 -12.56
N GLN A 627 -33.12 -30.58 -12.02
CA GLN A 627 -34.39 -30.42 -12.76
C GLN A 627 -34.70 -28.94 -12.88
#